data_AF-A0A1E7FTY1-F1
#
_entry.id   AF-A0A1E7FTY1-F1
#
_cell.length_a   1.000
_cell.length_b   1.000
_cell.length_c   1.000
_cell.angle_alpha   90.00
_cell.angle_beta   90.00
_cell.angle_gamma   90.00
#
_symmetry.space_group_name_H-M   'P 1'
#
loop_
_entity.id
_entity.type
_entity.pdbx_description
1 polymer ?
#
loop_
_entity_poly.entity_id
_entity_poly.type
_entity_poly.pdbx_seq_one_letter_code
_entity_poly.pdbx_strand_id
1 'polypeptide(L)'
;MLERFIAYNKKHNSPLVPYRYNNDPQLGRWVSNQRRSYKRDGLHPGQIELLESNGFVWDVLEHEWDENFQLLIEYKDREGHCKVPQNHKIDGANLGRWCSRQCYNKNRGTLDNVKEKQLNELGMVLDRYEFEWSENIKILIEYKEREGHCNVPYSHKEDGANLGLWLSRQRHCKKIGTLDIVKEKQLEELGTVWDAFEHEWDENIKLLIKYKDKEGNCNVPYNHKEEGANLGRWLIHQRYFKKRGTLDAVKEKQLEELGIVWNVNEHGWDEFSKLLIEYKHREGHCKVPRDHKEDGKNLGKWYSRQKYGKLSEVRQERLREISVIRDDPRTGTE
;
A
#
# COMPACT_ATOMS: atom_id res chain seq x y z
N MET A 1 13.78 21.33 -60.83
CA MET A 1 13.71 20.49 -59.61
C MET A 1 12.59 20.90 -58.69
N LEU A 2 12.43 22.19 -58.37
CA LEU A 2 11.33 22.70 -57.55
C LEU A 2 9.94 22.27 -58.07
N GLU A 3 9.66 22.41 -59.37
CA GLU A 3 8.40 21.95 -59.97
C GLU A 3 8.13 20.46 -59.75
N ARG A 4 9.19 19.62 -59.77
CA ARG A 4 9.07 18.18 -59.50
C ARG A 4 8.75 17.91 -58.03
N PHE A 5 9.28 18.71 -57.11
CA PHE A 5 8.91 18.68 -55.69
C PHE A 5 7.45 19.07 -55.49
N ILE A 6 6.99 20.17 -56.10
CA ILE A 6 5.58 20.61 -56.03
C ILE A 6 4.65 19.52 -56.59
N ALA A 7 5.02 18.91 -57.72
CA ALA A 7 4.26 17.80 -58.31
C ALA A 7 4.23 16.56 -57.40
N TYR A 8 5.33 16.26 -56.70
CA TYR A 8 5.38 15.20 -55.69
C TYR A 8 4.39 15.49 -54.55
N ASN A 9 4.45 16.70 -53.98
CA ASN A 9 3.61 17.07 -52.84
C ASN A 9 2.13 16.91 -53.18
N LYS A 10 1.72 17.40 -54.35
CA LYS A 10 0.34 17.28 -54.84
C LYS A 10 -0.08 15.82 -55.08
N LYS A 11 0.83 14.99 -55.59
CA LYS A 11 0.55 13.57 -55.89
C LYS A 11 0.44 12.71 -54.63
N HIS A 12 1.30 12.97 -53.64
CA HIS A 12 1.45 12.13 -52.46
C HIS A 12 0.74 12.69 -51.23
N ASN A 13 0.17 13.90 -51.33
CA ASN A 13 -0.38 14.65 -50.21
C ASN A 13 0.61 14.75 -49.03
N SER A 14 1.90 14.91 -49.35
CA SER A 14 2.97 14.94 -48.36
C SER A 14 4.19 15.69 -48.90
N PRO A 15 4.80 16.60 -48.12
CA PRO A 15 6.06 17.26 -48.49
C PRO A 15 7.30 16.38 -48.30
N LEU A 16 7.14 15.14 -47.83
CA LEU A 16 8.24 14.27 -47.42
C LEU A 16 8.69 13.37 -48.57
N VAL A 17 9.58 13.88 -49.42
CA VAL A 17 10.26 13.07 -50.45
C VAL A 17 11.31 12.16 -49.81
N PRO A 18 11.24 10.82 -49.97
CA PRO A 18 12.27 9.89 -49.51
C PRO A 18 13.56 10.05 -50.30
N TYR A 19 14.72 9.86 -49.64
CA TYR A 19 16.01 9.82 -50.33
C TYR A 19 16.03 8.75 -51.44
N ARG A 20 15.48 7.56 -51.16
CA ARG A 20 15.30 6.46 -52.12
C ARG A 20 13.93 6.53 -52.78
N TYR A 21 13.64 7.62 -53.49
CA TYR A 21 12.42 7.73 -54.28
C TYR A 21 12.62 7.06 -55.66
N ASN A 22 12.17 5.81 -55.81
CA ASN A 22 12.43 5.02 -57.02
C ASN A 22 11.83 5.63 -58.30
N ASN A 23 10.71 6.34 -58.20
CA ASN A 23 10.06 6.95 -59.37
C ASN A 23 10.82 8.18 -59.89
N ASP A 24 11.53 8.91 -59.02
CA ASP A 24 12.48 9.97 -59.41
C ASP A 24 13.66 10.01 -58.43
N PRO A 25 14.72 9.19 -58.65
CA PRO A 25 15.88 9.15 -57.77
C PRO A 25 16.70 10.45 -57.78
N GLN A 26 16.52 11.31 -58.79
CA GLN A 26 17.18 12.62 -58.83
C GLN A 26 16.48 13.58 -57.87
N LEU A 27 15.15 13.54 -57.78
CA LEU A 27 14.37 14.32 -56.81
C LEU A 27 14.75 13.96 -55.36
N GLY A 28 14.80 12.66 -55.02
CA GLY A 28 15.17 12.23 -53.67
C GLY A 28 16.57 12.70 -53.24
N ARG A 29 17.55 12.62 -54.15
CA ARG A 29 18.92 13.15 -53.93
C ARG A 29 18.93 14.67 -53.81
N TRP A 30 18.20 15.37 -54.67
CA TRP A 30 18.12 16.83 -54.65
C TRP A 30 17.51 17.34 -53.34
N VAL A 31 16.38 16.80 -52.88
CA VAL A 31 15.75 17.18 -51.60
C VAL A 31 16.70 16.95 -50.42
N SER A 32 17.39 15.80 -50.41
CA SER A 32 18.35 15.48 -49.36
C SER A 32 19.57 16.41 -49.37
N ASN A 33 20.02 16.85 -50.54
CA ASN A 33 21.07 17.86 -50.68
C ASN A 33 20.60 19.23 -50.19
N GLN A 34 19.37 19.64 -50.49
CA GLN A 34 18.80 20.91 -49.98
C GLN A 34 18.84 20.94 -48.44
N ARG A 35 18.33 19.88 -47.79
CA ARG A 35 18.35 19.77 -46.30
C ARG A 35 19.77 19.80 -45.73
N ARG A 36 20.72 19.14 -46.39
CA ARG A 36 22.13 19.13 -45.99
C ARG A 36 22.76 20.52 -46.11
N SER A 37 22.55 21.20 -47.22
CA SER A 37 23.09 22.53 -47.48
C SER A 37 22.51 23.56 -46.51
N TYR A 38 21.21 23.50 -46.21
CA TYR A 38 20.57 24.36 -45.20
C TYR A 38 21.24 24.23 -43.83
N LYS A 39 21.58 23.01 -43.41
CA LYS A 39 22.18 22.74 -42.08
C LYS A 39 23.67 23.08 -41.97
N ARG A 40 24.45 22.92 -43.06
CA ARG A 40 25.92 22.96 -42.99
C ARG A 40 26.55 24.10 -43.77
N ASP A 41 26.05 24.36 -44.98
CA ASP A 41 26.75 25.16 -45.97
C ASP A 41 26.10 26.55 -46.15
N GLY A 42 24.88 26.74 -45.61
CA GLY A 42 24.07 27.92 -45.79
C GLY A 42 23.43 27.95 -47.18
N LEU A 43 22.11 28.17 -47.24
CA LEU A 43 21.40 28.44 -48.50
C LEU A 43 21.15 29.94 -48.63
N HIS A 44 21.07 30.43 -49.87
CA HIS A 44 20.71 31.82 -50.12
C HIS A 44 19.29 32.10 -49.59
N PRO A 45 19.02 33.24 -48.91
CA PRO A 45 17.72 33.54 -48.31
C PRO A 45 16.54 33.39 -49.28
N GLY A 46 16.66 33.92 -50.50
CA GLY A 46 15.60 33.78 -51.52
C GLY A 46 15.34 32.33 -51.97
N GLN A 47 16.31 31.42 -51.83
CA GLN A 47 16.09 30.00 -52.09
C GLN A 47 15.36 29.32 -50.92
N ILE A 48 15.66 29.74 -49.68
CA ILE A 48 14.96 29.28 -48.49
C ILE A 48 13.48 29.67 -48.58
N GLU A 49 13.21 30.96 -48.81
CA GLU A 49 11.86 31.50 -48.95
C GLU A 49 11.07 30.83 -50.09
N LEU A 50 11.71 30.61 -51.24
CA LEU A 50 11.08 29.92 -52.37
C LEU A 50 10.72 28.47 -52.03
N LEU A 51 11.56 27.77 -51.26
CA LEU A 51 11.29 26.39 -50.87
C LEU A 51 10.19 26.33 -49.80
N GLU A 52 10.25 27.20 -48.79
CA GLU A 52 9.26 27.29 -47.72
C GLU A 52 7.86 27.67 -48.25
N SER A 53 7.78 28.65 -49.15
CA SER A 53 6.51 29.05 -49.80
C SER A 53 5.87 27.92 -50.62
N ASN A 54 6.62 26.88 -50.97
CA ASN A 54 6.14 25.70 -51.66
C ASN A 54 5.99 24.47 -50.73
N GLY A 55 6.04 24.67 -49.42
CA GLY A 55 5.85 23.64 -48.40
C GLY A 55 7.06 22.71 -48.22
N PHE A 56 8.28 23.19 -48.51
CA PHE A 56 9.48 22.40 -48.28
C PHE A 56 9.80 22.24 -46.80
N VAL A 57 9.86 20.99 -46.36
CA VAL A 57 10.19 20.64 -44.97
C VAL A 57 11.69 20.41 -44.82
N TRP A 58 12.34 21.27 -44.03
CA TRP A 58 13.74 21.18 -43.69
C TRP A 58 14.03 20.06 -42.68
N ASP A 59 13.31 20.06 -41.56
CA ASP A 59 13.41 19.02 -40.52
C ASP A 59 12.25 18.03 -40.66
N VAL A 60 12.55 16.86 -41.19
CA VAL A 60 11.57 15.78 -41.37
C VAL A 60 11.08 15.25 -40.04
N LEU A 61 11.97 15.12 -39.04
CA LEU A 61 11.61 14.50 -37.77
C LEU A 61 10.71 15.42 -36.95
N GLU A 62 10.94 16.73 -37.04
CA GLU A 62 10.08 17.73 -36.39
C GLU A 62 8.72 17.79 -37.07
N HIS A 63 8.67 17.80 -38.40
CA HIS A 63 7.40 17.78 -39.12
C HIS A 63 6.59 16.50 -38.86
N GLU A 64 7.22 15.32 -38.89
CA GLU A 64 6.56 14.06 -38.52
C GLU A 64 6.08 14.09 -37.06
N TRP A 65 6.80 14.76 -36.16
CA TRP A 65 6.35 14.96 -34.79
C TRP A 65 5.08 15.80 -34.74
N ASP A 66 5.08 16.99 -35.35
CA ASP A 66 3.95 17.92 -35.35
C ASP A 66 2.69 17.29 -35.95
N GLU A 67 2.81 16.60 -37.10
CA GLU A 67 1.69 15.90 -37.72
C GLU A 67 1.09 14.83 -36.80
N ASN A 68 1.93 13.95 -36.23
CA ASN A 68 1.44 12.88 -35.37
C ASN A 68 0.91 13.40 -34.03
N PHE A 69 1.50 14.48 -33.49
CA PHE A 69 1.00 15.12 -32.28
C PHE A 69 -0.37 15.75 -32.52
N GLN A 70 -0.57 16.43 -33.66
CA GLN A 70 -1.87 16.95 -34.08
C GLN A 70 -2.91 15.83 -34.24
N LEU A 71 -2.54 14.71 -34.88
CA LEU A 71 -3.41 13.54 -34.98
C LEU A 71 -3.77 12.95 -33.60
N LEU A 72 -2.86 13.01 -32.62
CA LEU A 72 -3.15 12.58 -31.25
C LEU A 72 -4.12 13.53 -30.54
N ILE A 73 -4.02 14.84 -30.78
CA ILE A 73 -4.99 15.84 -30.27
C ILE A 73 -6.37 15.52 -30.82
N GLU A 74 -6.50 15.36 -32.14
CA GLU A 74 -7.78 15.03 -32.78
C GLU A 74 -8.35 13.69 -32.30
N TYR A 75 -7.49 12.69 -32.11
CA TYR A 75 -7.90 11.41 -31.54
C TYR A 75 -8.44 11.59 -30.12
N LYS A 76 -7.77 12.38 -29.27
CA LYS A 76 -8.23 12.66 -27.91
C LYS A 76 -9.56 13.40 -27.92
N ASP A 77 -9.72 14.40 -28.78
CA ASP A 77 -10.96 15.17 -28.88
C ASP A 77 -12.14 14.29 -29.28
N ARG A 78 -11.91 13.30 -30.16
CA ARG A 78 -12.93 12.35 -30.61
C ARG A 78 -13.25 11.27 -29.58
N GLU A 79 -12.25 10.67 -28.94
CA GLU A 79 -12.41 9.49 -28.08
C GLU A 79 -12.42 9.81 -26.57
N GLY A 80 -12.08 11.05 -26.19
CA GLY A 80 -11.91 11.48 -24.81
C GLY A 80 -10.63 10.99 -24.12
N HIS A 81 -9.74 10.28 -24.83
CA HIS A 81 -8.51 9.73 -24.26
C HIS A 81 -7.38 9.53 -25.30
N CYS A 82 -6.14 9.40 -24.84
CA CYS A 82 -4.97 9.11 -25.68
C CYS A 82 -4.63 7.60 -25.81
N LYS A 83 -5.58 6.70 -25.51
CA LYS A 83 -5.38 5.23 -25.62
C LYS A 83 -5.55 4.77 -27.07
N VAL A 84 -4.54 5.04 -27.89
CA VAL A 84 -4.54 4.70 -29.34
C VAL A 84 -4.19 3.21 -29.55
N PRO A 85 -5.03 2.41 -30.23
CA PRO A 85 -4.70 1.03 -30.59
C PRO A 85 -3.43 0.94 -31.44
N GLN A 86 -2.60 -0.08 -31.23
CA GLN A 86 -1.27 -0.22 -31.85
C GLN A 86 -1.28 -0.13 -33.40
N ASN A 87 -2.37 -0.55 -34.05
CA ASN A 87 -2.52 -0.55 -35.50
C ASN A 87 -3.45 0.55 -36.03
N HIS A 88 -3.83 1.53 -35.20
CA HIS A 88 -4.70 2.64 -35.62
C HIS A 88 -3.96 3.51 -36.64
N LYS A 89 -4.54 3.63 -37.83
CA LYS A 89 -3.98 4.42 -38.94
C LYS A 89 -4.94 5.55 -39.31
N ILE A 90 -4.38 6.73 -39.56
CA ILE A 90 -5.08 7.90 -40.07
C ILE A 90 -4.29 8.39 -41.28
N ASP A 91 -4.93 8.46 -42.45
CA ASP A 91 -4.34 8.93 -43.71
C ASP A 91 -2.97 8.34 -44.06
N GLY A 92 -2.78 7.06 -43.74
CA GLY A 92 -1.53 6.32 -44.00
C GLY A 92 -0.49 6.41 -42.88
N ALA A 93 -0.60 7.37 -41.96
CA ALA A 93 0.21 7.43 -40.75
C ALA A 93 -0.30 6.43 -39.69
N ASN A 94 0.61 5.70 -39.05
CA ASN A 94 0.26 4.77 -37.97
C ASN A 94 0.47 5.43 -36.60
N LEU A 95 -0.57 6.12 -36.13
CA LEU A 95 -0.56 6.85 -34.86
C LEU A 95 -0.30 5.94 -33.66
N GLY A 96 -0.85 4.71 -33.65
CA GLY A 96 -0.63 3.76 -32.56
C GLY A 96 0.82 3.32 -32.42
N ARG A 97 1.48 3.07 -33.54
CA ARG A 97 2.91 2.76 -33.57
C ARG A 97 3.76 3.96 -33.18
N TRP A 98 3.37 5.16 -33.61
CA TRP A 98 4.05 6.40 -33.20
C TRP A 98 3.97 6.60 -31.68
N CYS A 99 2.77 6.48 -31.09
CA CYS A 99 2.57 6.55 -29.63
C CYS A 99 3.46 5.53 -28.90
N SER A 100 3.46 4.27 -29.35
CA SER A 100 4.29 3.20 -28.77
C SER A 100 5.79 3.53 -28.82
N ARG A 101 6.24 4.20 -29.89
CA ARG A 101 7.63 4.65 -30.04
C ARG A 101 7.98 5.74 -29.02
N GLN A 102 7.05 6.62 -28.66
CA GLN A 102 7.31 7.66 -27.65
C GLN A 102 7.48 7.04 -26.26
N CYS A 103 6.64 6.07 -25.88
CA CYS A 103 6.81 5.29 -24.66
C CYS A 103 8.18 4.57 -24.64
N TYR A 104 8.57 3.96 -25.76
CA TYR A 104 9.88 3.31 -25.89
C TYR A 104 11.05 4.29 -25.74
N ASN A 105 10.98 5.45 -26.40
CA ASN A 105 12.00 6.49 -26.32
C ASN A 105 12.13 7.07 -24.90
N LYS A 106 11.01 7.24 -24.19
CA LYS A 106 11.00 7.68 -22.78
C LYS A 106 11.72 6.68 -21.89
N ASN A 107 11.41 5.39 -22.03
CA ASN A 107 12.08 4.32 -21.26
C ASN A 107 13.58 4.21 -21.53
N ARG A 108 14.04 4.67 -22.70
CA ARG A 108 15.47 4.73 -23.07
C ARG A 108 16.15 6.04 -22.68
N GLY A 109 15.41 7.01 -22.13
CA GLY A 109 15.93 8.34 -21.83
C GLY A 109 16.30 9.16 -23.06
N THR A 110 15.71 8.86 -24.23
CA THR A 110 16.01 9.52 -25.51
C THR A 110 14.85 10.40 -26.01
N LEU A 111 13.74 10.45 -25.29
CA LEU A 111 12.66 11.38 -25.59
C LEU A 111 13.04 12.77 -25.10
N ASP A 112 12.87 13.77 -25.95
CA ASP A 112 13.12 15.17 -25.59
C ASP A 112 12.13 15.65 -24.50
N ASN A 113 12.61 16.46 -23.55
CA ASN A 113 11.81 16.90 -22.40
C ASN A 113 10.62 17.78 -22.80
N VAL A 114 10.73 18.59 -23.86
CA VAL A 114 9.61 19.42 -24.35
C VAL A 114 8.54 18.51 -24.94
N LYS A 115 8.94 17.53 -25.73
CA LYS A 115 8.07 16.51 -26.35
C LYS A 115 7.38 15.64 -25.30
N GLU A 116 8.11 15.23 -24.27
CA GLU A 116 7.54 14.54 -23.11
C GLU A 116 6.46 15.38 -22.42
N LYS A 117 6.76 16.66 -22.14
CA LYS A 117 5.82 17.57 -21.49
C LYS A 117 4.54 17.73 -22.32
N GLN A 118 4.65 17.93 -23.63
CA GLN A 118 3.50 18.03 -24.54
C GLN A 118 2.60 16.79 -24.48
N LEU A 119 3.18 15.59 -24.52
CA LEU A 119 2.43 14.33 -24.46
C LEU A 119 1.75 14.15 -23.08
N ASN A 120 2.45 14.49 -22.00
CA ASN A 120 1.91 14.42 -20.64
C ASN A 120 0.75 15.41 -20.44
N GLU A 121 0.88 16.66 -20.90
CA GLU A 121 -0.19 17.67 -20.84
C GLU A 121 -1.41 17.26 -21.67
N LEU A 122 -1.19 16.58 -22.79
CA LEU A 122 -2.27 15.99 -23.57
C LEU A 122 -2.93 14.80 -22.86
N GLY A 123 -2.31 14.21 -21.83
CA GLY A 123 -2.85 13.06 -21.09
C GLY A 123 -2.46 11.71 -21.69
N MET A 124 -1.39 11.66 -22.48
CA MET A 124 -0.81 10.41 -22.93
C MET A 124 0.07 9.82 -21.82
N VAL A 125 -0.26 8.59 -21.40
CA VAL A 125 0.51 7.87 -20.37
C VAL A 125 1.76 7.27 -21.00
N LEU A 126 2.91 7.94 -20.82
CA LEU A 126 4.21 7.47 -21.34
C LEU A 126 4.83 6.37 -20.47
N ASP A 127 4.71 6.51 -19.15
CA ASP A 127 5.11 5.52 -18.17
C ASP A 127 3.88 5.14 -17.32
N ARG A 128 3.38 3.92 -17.55
CA ARG A 128 2.23 3.40 -16.82
C ARG A 128 2.52 3.25 -15.33
N TYR A 129 3.73 2.85 -14.96
CA TYR A 129 4.08 2.67 -13.56
C TYR A 129 4.16 4.00 -12.82
N GLU A 130 4.67 5.04 -13.48
CA GLU A 130 4.73 6.37 -12.90
C GLU A 130 3.35 7.03 -12.79
N PHE A 131 2.49 6.79 -13.78
CA PHE A 131 1.09 7.19 -13.71
C PHE A 131 0.34 6.46 -12.58
N GLU A 132 0.42 5.13 -12.51
CA GLU A 132 -0.19 4.34 -11.44
C GLU A 132 0.37 4.72 -10.06
N TRP A 133 1.66 5.06 -9.97
CA TRP A 133 2.26 5.57 -8.74
C TRP A 133 1.62 6.90 -8.32
N SER A 134 1.53 7.87 -9.24
CA SER A 134 0.95 9.19 -8.99
C SER A 134 -0.52 9.10 -8.57
N GLU A 135 -1.31 8.26 -9.23
CA GLU A 135 -2.70 8.02 -8.88
C GLU A 135 -2.83 7.39 -7.49
N ASN A 136 -2.04 6.36 -7.17
CA ASN A 136 -2.08 5.75 -5.84
C ASN A 136 -1.62 6.71 -4.72
N ILE A 137 -0.67 7.60 -5.01
CA ILE A 137 -0.26 8.66 -4.06
C ILE A 137 -1.42 9.63 -3.80
N LYS A 138 -2.15 10.05 -4.84
CA LYS A 138 -3.32 10.91 -4.69
C LYS A 138 -4.39 10.25 -3.81
N ILE A 139 -4.73 8.99 -4.11
CA ILE A 139 -5.69 8.21 -3.32
C ILE A 139 -5.20 8.05 -1.87
N LEU A 140 -3.89 7.84 -1.65
CA LEU A 140 -3.32 7.75 -0.30
C LEU A 140 -3.43 9.06 0.48
N ILE A 141 -3.27 10.21 -0.19
CA ILE A 141 -3.45 11.53 0.42
C ILE A 141 -4.91 11.70 0.86
N GLU A 142 -5.87 11.39 -0.02
CA GLU A 142 -7.31 11.45 0.29
C GLU A 142 -7.68 10.51 1.45
N TYR A 143 -7.13 9.29 1.46
CA TYR A 143 -7.27 8.36 2.58
C TYR A 143 -6.72 8.94 3.88
N LYS A 144 -5.52 9.53 3.84
CA LYS A 144 -4.88 10.15 5.01
C LYS A 144 -5.70 11.33 5.54
N GLU A 145 -6.26 12.16 4.67
CA GLU A 145 -7.12 13.29 5.07
C GLU A 145 -8.38 12.79 5.77
N ARG A 146 -8.96 11.67 5.31
CA ARG A 146 -10.16 11.06 5.88
C ARG A 146 -9.92 10.31 7.20
N GLU A 147 -8.85 9.52 7.28
CA GLU A 147 -8.58 8.61 8.40
C GLU A 147 -7.51 9.13 9.37
N GLY A 148 -6.83 10.23 9.03
CA GLY A 148 -5.73 10.81 9.81
C GLY A 148 -4.40 10.06 9.72
N HIS A 149 -4.34 8.93 9.01
CA HIS A 149 -3.15 8.09 8.90
C HIS A 149 -3.05 7.35 7.55
N CYS A 150 -1.85 6.88 7.20
CA CYS A 150 -1.60 6.07 6.00
C CYS A 150 -1.65 4.55 6.24
N ASN A 151 -2.20 4.08 7.37
CA ASN A 151 -2.29 2.65 7.67
C ASN A 151 -3.50 2.01 6.97
N VAL A 152 -3.34 1.76 5.67
CA VAL A 152 -4.40 1.18 4.82
C VAL A 152 -4.47 -0.33 5.00
N PRO A 153 -5.66 -0.92 5.32
CA PRO A 153 -5.84 -2.37 5.40
C PRO A 153 -5.51 -3.06 4.07
N TYR A 154 -4.90 -4.24 4.12
CA TYR A 154 -4.41 -4.98 2.93
C TYR A 154 -5.43 -5.12 1.80
N SER A 155 -6.70 -5.34 2.13
CA SER A 155 -7.78 -5.55 1.15
C SER A 155 -8.58 -4.28 0.83
N HIS A 156 -8.19 -3.12 1.37
CA HIS A 156 -8.91 -1.87 1.15
C HIS A 156 -8.81 -1.43 -0.31
N LYS A 157 -9.95 -1.07 -0.88
CA LYS A 157 -10.06 -0.53 -2.23
C LYS A 157 -10.70 0.83 -2.18
N GLU A 158 -10.14 1.76 -2.94
CA GLU A 158 -10.62 3.13 -3.06
C GLU A 158 -10.45 3.56 -4.52
N ASP A 159 -11.49 4.15 -5.09
CA ASP A 159 -11.54 4.57 -6.49
C ASP A 159 -11.09 3.51 -7.51
N GLY A 160 -11.42 2.25 -7.23
CA GLY A 160 -11.08 1.11 -8.08
C GLY A 160 -9.63 0.62 -7.94
N ALA A 161 -8.77 1.34 -7.22
CA ALA A 161 -7.42 0.91 -6.88
C ALA A 161 -7.43 0.06 -5.59
N ASN A 162 -6.61 -0.99 -5.55
CA ASN A 162 -6.37 -1.74 -4.31
C ASN A 162 -5.17 -1.12 -3.58
N LEU A 163 -5.44 -0.04 -2.85
CA LEU A 163 -4.43 0.77 -2.16
C LEU A 163 -3.67 -0.04 -1.10
N GLY A 164 -4.36 -0.93 -0.38
CA GLY A 164 -3.75 -1.80 0.62
C GLY A 164 -2.73 -2.78 0.03
N LEU A 165 -3.08 -3.42 -1.09
CA LEU A 165 -2.17 -4.28 -1.83
C LEU A 165 -1.00 -3.49 -2.42
N TRP A 166 -1.25 -2.30 -2.96
CA TRP A 166 -0.21 -1.44 -3.50
C TRP A 166 0.82 -1.04 -2.43
N LEU A 167 0.38 -0.56 -1.27
CA LEU A 167 1.27 -0.27 -0.13
C LEU A 167 2.02 -1.51 0.37
N SER A 168 1.36 -2.66 0.41
CA SER A 168 2.02 -3.93 0.78
C SER A 168 3.16 -4.28 -0.18
N ARG A 169 3.01 -4.00 -1.48
CA ARG A 169 4.10 -4.18 -2.46
C ARG A 169 5.23 -3.19 -2.21
N GLN A 170 4.94 -1.93 -1.91
CA GLN A 170 5.99 -0.93 -1.62
C GLN A 170 6.80 -1.31 -0.37
N ARG A 171 6.11 -1.75 0.70
CA ARG A 171 6.77 -2.27 1.91
C ARG A 171 7.68 -3.46 1.60
N HIS A 172 7.24 -4.37 0.74
CA HIS A 172 8.06 -5.50 0.31
C HIS A 172 9.29 -5.02 -0.49
N CYS A 173 9.12 -4.14 -1.49
CA CYS A 173 10.22 -3.58 -2.27
C CYS A 173 11.26 -2.86 -1.39
N LYS A 174 10.82 -2.07 -0.39
CA LYS A 174 11.73 -1.44 0.57
C LYS A 174 12.50 -2.50 1.37
N LYS A 175 11.81 -3.53 1.88
CA LYS A 175 12.43 -4.61 2.66
C LYS A 175 13.54 -5.34 1.87
N ILE A 176 13.37 -5.54 0.57
CA ILE A 176 14.37 -6.19 -0.29
C ILE A 176 15.34 -5.21 -0.96
N GLY A 177 15.25 -3.90 -0.66
CA GLY A 177 16.14 -2.87 -1.18
C GLY A 177 15.95 -2.52 -2.66
N THR A 178 14.77 -2.78 -3.24
CA THR A 178 14.46 -2.50 -4.66
C THR A 178 13.53 -1.30 -4.86
N LEU A 179 13.05 -0.69 -3.78
CA LEU A 179 12.25 0.52 -3.87
C LEU A 179 13.14 1.72 -4.24
N ASP A 180 12.69 2.51 -5.20
CA ASP A 180 13.36 3.74 -5.59
C ASP A 180 13.41 4.75 -4.41
N ILE A 181 14.55 5.41 -4.22
CA ILE A 181 14.79 6.29 -3.06
C ILE A 181 13.87 7.53 -3.04
N VAL A 182 13.48 8.04 -4.21
CA VAL A 182 12.55 9.17 -4.32
C VAL A 182 11.15 8.71 -3.89
N LYS A 183 10.75 7.52 -4.34
CA LYS A 183 9.46 6.89 -3.98
C LYS A 183 9.38 6.54 -2.50
N GLU A 184 10.49 6.07 -1.92
CA GLU A 184 10.60 5.83 -0.48
C GLU A 184 10.42 7.13 0.31
N LYS A 185 11.17 8.18 -0.03
CA LYS A 185 11.08 9.48 0.65
C LYS A 185 9.68 10.08 0.55
N GLN A 186 9.03 9.98 -0.60
CA GLN A 186 7.66 10.47 -0.78
C GLN A 186 6.66 9.77 0.16
N LEU A 187 6.77 8.45 0.30
CA LEU A 187 5.92 7.70 1.23
C LEU A 187 6.21 8.03 2.70
N GLU A 188 7.47 8.31 3.04
CA GLU A 188 7.87 8.76 4.38
C GLU A 188 7.32 10.14 4.74
N GLU A 189 7.39 11.09 3.81
CA GLU A 189 6.81 12.44 3.97
C GLU A 189 5.28 12.38 4.17
N LEU A 190 4.61 11.41 3.53
CA LEU A 190 3.19 11.15 3.76
C LEU A 190 2.90 10.49 5.10
N GLY A 191 3.89 9.99 5.84
CA GLY A 191 3.71 9.28 7.11
C GLY A 191 3.31 7.82 6.92
N THR A 192 3.74 7.18 5.82
CA THR A 192 3.51 5.76 5.59
C THR A 192 4.32 4.93 6.58
N VAL A 193 3.63 4.06 7.31
CA VAL A 193 4.26 3.10 8.19
C VAL A 193 4.81 1.93 7.37
N TRP A 194 6.13 1.71 7.45
CA TRP A 194 6.82 0.62 6.75
C TRP A 194 6.62 -0.74 7.41
N ASP A 195 6.65 -0.78 8.75
CA ASP A 195 6.29 -1.96 9.53
C ASP A 195 4.93 -1.75 10.21
N ALA A 196 3.87 -2.14 9.50
CA ALA A 196 2.51 -2.01 10.01
C ALA A 196 2.26 -2.84 11.28
N PHE A 197 2.97 -3.96 11.43
CA PHE A 197 2.82 -4.81 12.60
C PHE A 197 3.49 -4.20 13.84
N GLU A 198 4.64 -3.56 13.65
CA GLU A 198 5.33 -2.88 14.75
C GLU A 198 4.55 -1.64 15.19
N HIS A 199 4.00 -0.88 14.26
CA HIS A 199 3.13 0.24 14.61
C HIS A 199 1.84 -0.22 15.30
N GLU A 200 1.19 -1.29 14.82
CA GLU A 200 0.01 -1.86 15.49
C GLU A 200 0.35 -2.35 16.91
N TRP A 201 1.55 -2.91 17.09
CA TRP A 201 2.07 -3.28 18.41
C TRP A 201 2.18 -2.06 19.33
N ASP A 202 2.85 -0.99 18.89
CA ASP A 202 3.03 0.23 19.67
C ASP A 202 1.71 0.89 20.05
N GLU A 203 0.75 0.96 19.11
CA GLU A 203 -0.58 1.49 19.39
C GLU A 203 -1.33 0.65 20.41
N ASN A 204 -1.32 -0.69 20.29
CA ASN A 204 -1.95 -1.56 21.28
C ASN A 204 -1.29 -1.45 22.66
N ILE A 205 0.04 -1.22 22.73
CA ILE A 205 0.73 -0.96 24.00
C ILE A 205 0.25 0.35 24.63
N LYS A 206 0.13 1.44 23.86
CA LYS A 206 -0.41 2.72 24.37
C LYS A 206 -1.83 2.56 24.90
N LEU A 207 -2.68 1.86 24.15
CA LEU A 207 -4.06 1.58 24.56
C LEU A 207 -4.11 0.68 25.80
N LEU A 208 -3.20 -0.29 25.93
CA LEU A 208 -3.08 -1.12 27.13
C LEU A 208 -2.64 -0.32 28.37
N ILE A 209 -1.68 0.60 28.22
CA ILE A 209 -1.28 1.52 29.30
C ILE A 209 -2.48 2.36 29.74
N LYS A 210 -3.22 2.94 28.78
CA LYS A 210 -4.45 3.71 29.08
C LYS A 210 -5.50 2.88 29.81
N TYR A 211 -5.69 1.62 29.40
CA TYR A 211 -6.59 0.70 30.08
C TYR A 211 -6.12 0.42 31.52
N LYS A 212 -4.82 0.16 31.70
CA LYS A 212 -4.21 -0.08 33.01
C LYS A 212 -4.37 1.14 33.93
N ASP A 213 -4.19 2.34 33.42
CA ASP A 213 -4.36 3.57 34.21
C ASP A 213 -5.80 3.77 34.68
N LYS A 214 -6.80 3.31 33.90
CA LYS A 214 -8.23 3.35 34.26
C LYS A 214 -8.64 2.25 35.24
N GLU A 215 -8.23 1.01 34.97
CA GLU A 215 -8.72 -0.19 35.67
C GLU A 215 -7.75 -0.72 36.74
N GLY A 216 -6.55 -0.13 36.84
CA GLY A 216 -5.49 -0.54 37.75
C GLY A 216 -4.81 -1.87 37.38
N ASN A 217 -5.19 -2.50 36.27
CA ASN A 217 -4.68 -3.82 35.85
C ASN A 217 -4.75 -4.03 34.33
N CYS A 218 -4.09 -5.08 33.85
CA CYS A 218 -4.05 -5.44 32.42
C CYS A 218 -4.95 -6.64 32.06
N ASN A 219 -5.94 -6.98 32.90
CA ASN A 219 -6.87 -8.09 32.66
C ASN A 219 -8.04 -7.66 31.76
N VAL A 220 -7.71 -7.34 30.50
CA VAL A 220 -8.68 -6.85 29.52
C VAL A 220 -9.68 -7.97 29.11
N PRO A 221 -11.01 -7.72 29.21
CA PRO A 221 -12.02 -8.66 28.74
C PRO A 221 -11.93 -8.96 27.24
N TYR A 222 -12.29 -10.18 26.82
CA TYR A 222 -12.18 -10.67 25.44
C TYR A 222 -12.72 -9.71 24.36
N ASN A 223 -13.87 -9.07 24.62
CA ASN A 223 -14.54 -8.17 23.68
C ASN A 223 -14.32 -6.68 23.97
N HIS A 224 -13.46 -6.34 24.93
CA HIS A 224 -13.21 -4.93 25.26
C HIS A 224 -12.55 -4.22 24.09
N LYS A 225 -13.11 -3.07 23.74
CA LYS A 225 -12.54 -2.19 22.74
C LYS A 225 -12.11 -0.89 23.40
N GLU A 226 -10.84 -0.54 23.23
CA GLU A 226 -10.31 0.77 23.59
C GLU A 226 -10.08 1.53 22.27
N GLU A 227 -10.76 2.66 22.09
CA GLU A 227 -10.65 3.50 20.88
C GLU A 227 -10.86 2.72 19.56
N GLY A 228 -11.77 1.75 19.57
CA GLY A 228 -12.10 0.93 18.40
C GLY A 228 -11.23 -0.33 18.24
N ALA A 229 -10.04 -0.38 18.84
CA ALA A 229 -9.17 -1.56 18.81
C ALA A 229 -9.57 -2.59 19.88
N ASN A 230 -9.64 -3.87 19.49
CA ASN A 230 -10.00 -4.94 20.42
C ASN A 230 -8.77 -5.50 21.15
N LEU A 231 -8.42 -4.84 22.26
CA LEU A 231 -7.30 -5.22 23.13
C LEU A 231 -7.44 -6.62 23.72
N GLY A 232 -8.66 -7.05 24.06
CA GLY A 232 -8.90 -8.38 24.64
C GLY A 232 -8.50 -9.50 23.69
N ARG A 233 -8.92 -9.40 22.43
CA ARG A 233 -8.54 -10.34 21.37
C ARG A 233 -7.05 -10.27 21.06
N TRP A 234 -6.48 -9.07 20.99
CA TRP A 234 -5.04 -8.88 20.77
C TRP A 234 -4.20 -9.57 21.86
N LEU A 235 -4.49 -9.35 23.15
CA LEU A 235 -3.79 -9.99 24.26
C LEU A 235 -3.91 -11.53 24.26
N ILE A 236 -5.03 -12.08 23.78
CA ILE A 236 -5.19 -13.53 23.65
C ILE A 236 -4.26 -14.10 22.61
N HIS A 237 -4.08 -13.42 21.48
CA HIS A 237 -3.09 -13.83 20.49
C HIS A 237 -1.67 -13.77 21.09
N GLN A 238 -1.34 -12.74 21.89
CA GLN A 238 -0.03 -12.67 22.56
C GLN A 238 0.19 -13.83 23.55
N ARG A 239 -0.81 -14.16 24.36
CA ARG A 239 -0.77 -15.34 25.26
C ARG A 239 -0.61 -16.64 24.48
N TYR A 240 -1.26 -16.76 23.33
CA TYR A 240 -1.10 -17.92 22.44
C TYR A 240 0.32 -18.02 21.87
N PHE A 241 0.91 -16.92 21.41
CA PHE A 241 2.28 -16.91 20.91
C PHE A 241 3.30 -17.23 22.01
N LYS A 242 3.14 -16.68 23.23
CA LYS A 242 4.01 -17.04 24.37
C LYS A 242 3.91 -18.51 24.71
N LYS A 243 2.69 -19.07 24.78
CA LYS A 243 2.48 -20.50 25.04
C LYS A 243 3.18 -21.41 24.00
N ARG A 244 3.32 -20.94 22.76
CA ARG A 244 4.01 -21.65 21.68
C ARG A 244 5.51 -21.38 21.60
N GLY A 245 6.04 -20.47 22.42
CA GLY A 245 7.43 -20.03 22.35
C GLY A 245 7.78 -19.27 21.07
N THR A 246 6.80 -18.64 20.41
CA THR A 246 6.99 -17.85 19.18
C THR A 246 6.79 -16.35 19.39
N LEU A 247 6.59 -15.91 20.63
CA LEU A 247 6.55 -14.49 20.95
C LEU A 247 7.98 -13.95 21.01
N ASP A 248 8.21 -12.78 20.42
CA ASP A 248 9.50 -12.13 20.47
C ASP A 248 9.87 -11.75 21.92
N ALA A 249 11.15 -11.92 22.30
CA ALA A 249 11.61 -11.74 23.66
C ALA A 249 11.52 -10.28 24.16
N VAL A 250 11.70 -9.31 23.26
CA VAL A 250 11.55 -7.88 23.60
C VAL A 250 10.08 -7.57 23.87
N LYS A 251 9.20 -8.08 23.01
CA LYS A 251 7.74 -7.94 23.14
C LYS A 251 7.19 -8.61 24.41
N GLU A 252 7.73 -9.78 24.75
CA GLU A 252 7.42 -10.48 25.99
C GLU A 252 7.81 -9.64 27.21
N LYS A 253 9.05 -9.15 27.26
CA LYS A 253 9.56 -8.32 28.35
C LYS A 253 8.73 -7.05 28.53
N GLN A 254 8.36 -6.39 27.44
CA GLN A 254 7.53 -5.18 27.48
C GLN A 254 6.16 -5.44 28.11
N LEU A 255 5.50 -6.56 27.78
CA LEU A 255 4.23 -6.93 28.41
C LEU A 255 4.39 -7.33 29.88
N GLU A 256 5.52 -7.92 30.26
CA GLU A 256 5.84 -8.24 31.65
C GLU A 256 6.06 -6.99 32.50
N GLU A 257 6.77 -5.98 31.98
CA GLU A 257 6.95 -4.68 32.63
C GLU A 257 5.60 -3.97 32.84
N LEU A 258 4.64 -4.15 31.94
CA LEU A 258 3.27 -3.66 32.09
C LEU A 258 2.44 -4.45 33.10
N GLY A 259 2.89 -5.63 33.54
CA GLY A 259 2.19 -6.49 34.51
C GLY A 259 1.12 -7.36 33.88
N ILE A 260 1.33 -7.85 32.65
CA ILE A 260 0.40 -8.77 32.00
C ILE A 260 0.31 -10.11 32.74
N VAL A 261 -0.92 -10.54 32.98
CA VAL A 261 -1.22 -11.89 33.43
C VAL A 261 -1.26 -12.83 32.22
N TRP A 262 -0.24 -13.69 32.13
CA TRP A 262 -0.12 -14.69 31.06
C TRP A 262 -1.15 -15.82 31.21
N ASN A 263 -1.39 -16.27 32.44
CA ASN A 263 -2.39 -17.29 32.75
C ASN A 263 -3.54 -16.69 33.58
N VAL A 264 -4.53 -16.13 32.88
CA VAL A 264 -5.69 -15.45 33.48
C VAL A 264 -6.51 -16.41 34.37
N ASN A 265 -6.60 -17.69 33.99
CA ASN A 265 -7.35 -18.68 34.75
C ASN A 265 -6.69 -19.01 36.09
N GLU A 266 -5.36 -19.09 36.12
CA GLU A 266 -4.63 -19.37 37.36
C GLU A 266 -4.61 -18.15 38.27
N HIS A 267 -4.34 -16.96 37.73
CA HIS A 267 -4.42 -15.72 38.48
C HIS A 267 -5.81 -15.49 39.09
N GLY A 268 -6.88 -15.70 38.31
CA GLY A 268 -8.24 -15.61 38.82
C GLY A 268 -8.51 -16.64 39.93
N TRP A 269 -7.97 -17.85 39.81
CA TRP A 269 -8.08 -18.86 40.86
C TRP A 269 -7.37 -18.41 42.15
N ASP A 270 -6.15 -17.85 42.04
CA ASP A 270 -5.39 -17.34 43.18
C ASP A 270 -6.10 -16.17 43.88
N GLU A 271 -6.67 -15.24 43.13
CA GLU A 271 -7.45 -14.14 43.68
C GLU A 271 -8.68 -14.63 44.47
N PHE A 272 -9.48 -15.51 43.88
CA PHE A 272 -10.66 -16.05 44.56
C PHE A 272 -10.30 -16.89 45.79
N SER A 273 -9.16 -17.60 45.76
CA SER A 273 -8.64 -18.33 46.90
C SER A 273 -8.22 -17.41 48.05
N LYS A 274 -7.60 -16.26 47.76
CA LYS A 274 -7.30 -15.22 48.77
C LYS A 274 -8.58 -14.67 49.40
N LEU A 275 -9.58 -14.32 48.60
CA LEU A 275 -10.89 -13.86 49.10
C LEU A 275 -11.57 -14.92 49.97
N LEU A 276 -11.43 -16.21 49.63
CA LEU A 276 -11.97 -17.29 50.46
C LEU A 276 -11.25 -17.42 51.80
N ILE A 277 -9.93 -17.22 51.83
CA ILE A 277 -9.13 -17.21 53.06
C ILE A 277 -9.55 -16.04 53.95
N GLU A 278 -9.69 -14.83 53.39
CA GLU A 278 -10.17 -13.65 54.12
C GLU A 278 -11.58 -13.85 54.68
N TYR A 279 -12.49 -14.41 53.86
CA TYR A 279 -13.83 -14.79 54.30
C TYR A 279 -13.78 -15.79 55.47
N LYS A 280 -12.92 -16.82 55.39
CA LYS A 280 -12.73 -17.81 56.46
C LYS A 280 -12.21 -17.16 57.75
N HIS A 281 -11.26 -16.22 57.66
CA HIS A 281 -10.76 -15.50 58.81
C HIS A 281 -11.84 -14.65 59.49
N ARG A 282 -12.72 -14.02 58.71
CA ARG A 282 -13.83 -13.19 59.23
C ARG A 282 -14.97 -14.01 59.83
N GLU A 283 -15.42 -15.06 59.13
CA GLU A 283 -16.64 -15.81 59.47
C GLU A 283 -16.35 -17.11 60.23
N GLY A 284 -15.08 -17.49 60.40
CA GLY A 284 -14.64 -18.73 61.03
C GLY A 284 -14.89 -20.00 60.20
N HIS A 285 -15.45 -19.87 58.97
CA HIS A 285 -15.75 -21.00 58.09
C HIS A 285 -15.72 -20.64 56.60
N CYS A 286 -15.57 -21.63 55.72
CA CYS A 286 -15.59 -21.44 54.26
C CYS A 286 -16.98 -21.60 53.60
N LYS A 287 -18.08 -21.57 54.37
CA LYS A 287 -19.45 -21.79 53.85
C LYS A 287 -20.01 -20.52 53.21
N VAL A 288 -19.52 -20.18 52.01
CA VAL A 288 -19.94 -18.96 51.30
C VAL A 288 -21.33 -19.14 50.66
N PRO A 289 -22.33 -18.29 50.96
CA PRO A 289 -23.64 -18.31 50.29
C PRO A 289 -23.52 -18.10 48.77
N ARG A 290 -24.37 -18.75 47.97
CA ARG A 290 -24.26 -18.80 46.49
C ARG A 290 -24.14 -17.43 45.81
N ASP A 291 -24.86 -16.44 46.30
CA ASP A 291 -24.91 -15.10 45.70
C ASP A 291 -24.04 -14.07 46.43
N HIS A 292 -23.27 -14.51 47.43
CA HIS A 292 -22.35 -13.65 48.18
C HIS A 292 -21.27 -13.08 47.26
N LYS A 293 -21.06 -11.77 47.37
CA LYS A 293 -20.01 -11.04 46.67
C LYS A 293 -18.99 -10.52 47.68
N GLU A 294 -17.72 -10.73 47.38
CA GLU A 294 -16.58 -10.14 48.08
C GLU A 294 -15.85 -9.26 47.07
N ASP A 295 -15.62 -8.00 47.40
CA ASP A 295 -15.01 -7.00 46.49
C ASP A 295 -15.65 -6.95 45.08
N GLY A 296 -16.99 -7.02 45.04
CA GLY A 296 -17.75 -7.04 43.79
C GLY A 296 -17.65 -8.34 42.98
N LYS A 297 -16.77 -9.28 43.35
CA LYS A 297 -16.61 -10.60 42.74
C LYS A 297 -17.53 -11.62 43.41
N ASN A 298 -18.25 -12.43 42.64
CA ASN A 298 -19.17 -13.44 43.18
C ASN A 298 -18.41 -14.67 43.70
N LEU A 299 -17.90 -14.54 44.93
CA LEU A 299 -17.16 -15.58 45.65
C LEU A 299 -18.01 -16.83 45.88
N GLY A 300 -19.31 -16.69 46.16
CA GLY A 300 -20.23 -17.81 46.38
C GLY A 300 -20.38 -18.74 45.17
N LYS A 301 -20.58 -18.16 43.99
CA LYS A 301 -20.67 -18.89 42.72
C LYS A 301 -19.35 -19.55 42.37
N TRP A 302 -18.21 -18.88 42.61
CA TRP A 302 -16.89 -19.47 42.41
C TRP A 302 -16.66 -20.65 43.36
N TYR A 303 -16.92 -20.47 44.66
CA TYR A 303 -16.80 -21.48 45.71
C TYR A 303 -17.64 -22.73 45.38
N SER A 304 -18.91 -22.55 45.00
CA SER A 304 -19.79 -23.66 44.61
C SER A 304 -19.25 -24.44 43.40
N ARG A 305 -18.61 -23.76 42.43
CA ARG A 305 -17.99 -24.42 41.28
C ARG A 305 -16.76 -25.21 41.67
N GLN A 306 -15.96 -24.73 42.62
CA GLN A 306 -14.80 -25.47 43.11
C GLN A 306 -15.23 -26.70 43.91
N LYS A 307 -16.22 -26.57 44.80
CA LYS A 307 -16.66 -27.64 45.71
C LYS A 307 -17.31 -28.83 44.99
N TYR A 308 -18.10 -28.58 43.95
CA TYR A 308 -18.88 -29.61 43.25
C TYR A 308 -18.39 -29.89 41.82
N GLY A 309 -17.33 -29.21 41.38
CA GLY A 309 -16.75 -29.39 40.05
C GLY A 309 -15.60 -30.41 40.03
N LYS A 310 -15.25 -30.89 38.84
CA LYS A 310 -14.06 -31.73 38.64
C LYS A 310 -12.81 -30.84 38.63
N LEU A 311 -11.96 -30.97 39.65
CA LEU A 311 -10.72 -30.19 39.81
C LEU A 311 -9.47 -31.06 39.53
N SER A 312 -8.38 -30.43 39.11
CA SER A 312 -7.07 -31.06 39.08
C SER A 312 -6.58 -31.39 40.49
N GLU A 313 -5.71 -32.39 40.64
CA GLU A 313 -5.19 -32.80 41.95
C GLU A 313 -4.54 -31.63 42.70
N VAL A 314 -3.75 -30.82 41.99
CA VAL A 314 -3.12 -29.60 42.54
C VAL A 314 -4.16 -28.62 43.12
N ARG A 315 -5.31 -28.44 42.46
CA ARG A 315 -6.37 -27.54 42.97
C ARG A 315 -7.15 -28.17 44.12
N GLN A 316 -7.28 -29.49 44.15
CA GLN A 316 -7.89 -30.19 45.28
C GLN A 316 -7.03 -30.03 46.53
N GLU A 317 -5.72 -30.24 46.41
CA GLU A 317 -4.78 -30.11 47.52
C GLU A 317 -4.79 -28.69 48.11
N ARG A 318 -4.70 -27.66 47.25
CA ARG A 318 -4.80 -26.25 47.68
C ARG A 318 -6.12 -25.93 48.40
N LEU A 319 -7.23 -26.61 48.06
CA LEU A 319 -8.51 -26.44 48.78
C LEU A 319 -8.58 -27.23 50.09
N ARG A 320 -7.85 -28.35 50.21
CA ARG A 320 -7.67 -29.08 51.48
C ARG A 320 -6.89 -28.24 52.48
N GLU A 321 -5.82 -27.57 52.05
CA GLU A 321 -5.05 -26.62 52.88
C GLU A 321 -5.94 -25.50 53.45
N ILE A 322 -6.89 -24.99 52.66
CA ILE A 322 -7.84 -23.95 53.08
C ILE A 322 -9.00 -24.55 53.91
N SER A 323 -9.02 -25.87 54.15
CA SER A 323 -10.06 -26.62 54.88
C SER A 323 -11.45 -26.54 54.22
N VAL A 324 -11.50 -26.41 52.90
CA VAL A 324 -12.73 -26.30 52.12
C VAL A 324 -13.32 -27.68 51.80
N ILE A 325 -12.46 -28.63 51.51
CA ILE A 325 -12.77 -30.03 51.23
C ILE A 325 -12.09 -30.84 52.36
N ARG A 326 -12.78 -31.86 52.88
CA ARG A 326 -12.19 -32.79 53.86
C ARG A 326 -11.53 -33.94 53.09
N ASP A 327 -10.47 -34.52 53.64
CA ASP A 327 -9.94 -35.77 53.13
C ASP A 327 -11.06 -36.81 53.07
N ASP A 328 -11.20 -37.47 51.92
CA ASP A 328 -12.08 -38.64 51.81
C ASP A 328 -11.37 -39.79 52.54
N PRO A 329 -11.92 -40.31 53.66
CA PRO A 329 -11.28 -41.40 54.39
C PRO A 329 -11.21 -42.73 53.60
N ARG A 330 -11.66 -42.76 52.33
CA ARG A 330 -11.65 -43.95 51.48
C ARG A 330 -10.42 -44.12 50.59
N THR A 331 -9.44 -43.23 50.65
CA THR A 331 -8.15 -43.41 49.94
C THR A 331 -7.01 -43.78 50.90
N GLY A 332 -7.33 -44.46 51.99
CA GLY A 332 -6.34 -45.25 52.72
C GLY A 332 -6.04 -46.51 51.93
N THR A 333 -4.89 -46.53 51.28
CA THR A 333 -4.21 -47.74 50.79
C THR A 333 -4.00 -48.70 51.97
N GLU A 334 -4.70 -49.83 51.95
CA GLU A 334 -4.22 -51.08 52.58
C GLU A 334 -3.16 -51.74 51.71
#